data_AF-A0A6N9AWN4-F1
#
_entry.id   AF-A0A6N9AWN4-F1
#
_cell.length_a   1.000
_cell.length_b   1.000
_cell.length_c   1.000
_cell.angle_alpha   90.00
_cell.angle_beta   90.00
_cell.angle_gamma   90.00
#
_symmetry.space_group_name_H-M   'P 1'
#
loop_
_entity.id
_entity.type
_entity.pdbx_description
1 polymer ?
#
loop_
_entity_poly.entity_id
_entity_poly.type
_entity_poly.pdbx_seq_one_letter_code
_entity_poly.pdbx_strand_id
1 'polypeptide(L)'
;QGIHDESEVNAFESLGGFSSELSTDLKGVLLNQVVPALEVRDITAFGSGISLIQKQVGDFFKPVQGGRFLSEKVAEILECAERNGAAGIGQSSWGPTGFILVDGTAAALRMKSNLEKLSRESDVRFEVRAARNSGATIEVEHLDLAHHAMTGN
;
A
#
# COMPACT_ATOMS: atom_id res chain seq x y z
N GLN A 1 6.35 5.75 13.33
CA GLN A 1 4.88 5.99 13.41
C GLN A 1 4.51 6.91 12.25
N GLY A 2 3.30 6.77 11.68
CA GLY A 2 2.82 7.63 10.59
C GLY A 2 2.49 9.05 11.06
N ILE A 3 2.30 9.97 10.12
CA ILE A 3 1.81 11.34 10.39
C ILE A 3 0.27 11.30 10.35
N HIS A 4 -0.38 11.78 11.41
CA HIS A 4 -1.83 11.80 11.57
C HIS A 4 -2.27 13.06 12.34
N ASP A 5 -3.56 13.40 12.24
CA ASP A 5 -4.23 14.46 13.00
C ASP A 5 -3.64 15.87 12.75
N GLU A 6 -3.28 16.62 13.79
CA GLU A 6 -2.79 18.00 13.67
C GLU A 6 -1.49 18.11 12.86
N SER A 7 -0.65 17.07 12.90
CA SER A 7 0.57 17.02 12.12
C SER A 7 0.31 16.90 10.61
N GLU A 8 -0.80 16.26 10.24
CA GLU A 8 -1.24 16.10 8.85
C GLU A 8 -1.78 17.41 8.29
N VAL A 9 -2.60 18.13 9.05
CA VAL A 9 -3.12 19.45 8.65
C VAL A 9 -1.98 20.44 8.41
N ASN A 10 -1.04 20.55 9.35
CA ASN A 10 0.10 21.46 9.24
C ASN A 10 0.99 21.13 8.02
N ALA A 11 1.19 19.84 7.74
CA ALA A 11 1.96 19.41 6.60
C ALA A 11 1.26 19.74 5.25
N PHE A 12 -0.06 19.64 5.17
CA PHE A 12 -0.81 20.12 4.00
C PHE A 12 -0.74 21.65 3.84
N GLU A 13 -0.90 22.41 4.92
CA GLU A 13 -0.83 23.87 4.88
C GLU A 13 0.55 24.36 4.43
N SER A 14 1.63 23.70 4.88
CA SER A 14 3.00 24.07 4.53
C SER A 14 3.41 23.69 3.10
N LEU A 15 2.92 22.57 2.55
CA LEU A 15 3.22 22.13 1.19
C LEU A 15 2.41 22.88 0.13
N GLY A 16 1.20 23.31 0.49
CA GLY A 16 0.21 23.79 -0.48
C GLY A 16 -0.32 22.67 -1.37
N GLY A 17 -0.93 23.04 -2.49
CA GLY A 17 -1.46 22.09 -3.48
C GLY A 17 -0.41 21.62 -4.48
N PHE A 18 -0.69 20.51 -5.17
CA PHE A 18 0.06 20.12 -6.35
C PHE A 18 0.02 21.22 -7.43
N SER A 19 1.10 21.36 -8.20
CA SER A 19 1.09 22.21 -9.38
C SER A 19 0.13 21.67 -10.46
N SER A 20 -0.26 22.52 -11.41
CA SER A 20 -1.06 22.12 -12.57
C SER A 20 -0.38 21.02 -13.40
N GLU A 21 0.94 21.11 -13.55
CA GLU A 21 1.76 20.20 -14.33
C GLU A 21 1.79 18.83 -13.64
N LEU A 22 2.14 18.79 -12.36
CA LEU A 22 2.15 17.55 -11.57
C LEU A 22 0.78 16.87 -11.55
N SER A 23 -0.29 17.66 -11.37
CA SER A 23 -1.65 17.16 -11.41
C SER A 23 -2.02 16.57 -12.78
N THR A 24 -1.54 17.18 -13.86
CA THR A 24 -1.77 16.72 -15.23
C THR A 24 -1.02 15.43 -15.51
N ASP A 25 0.24 15.35 -15.09
CA ASP A 25 1.08 14.16 -15.25
C ASP A 25 0.49 12.97 -14.50
N LEU A 26 0.11 13.15 -13.22
CA LEU A 26 -0.52 12.10 -12.40
C LEU A 26 -1.83 11.60 -13.03
N LYS A 27 -2.68 12.50 -13.53
CA LYS A 27 -3.90 12.14 -14.26
C LYS A 27 -3.58 11.36 -15.55
N GLY A 28 -2.54 11.79 -16.27
CA GLY A 28 -2.07 11.13 -17.47
C GLY A 28 -1.66 9.68 -17.21
N VAL A 29 -0.83 9.43 -16.19
CA VAL A 29 -0.42 8.07 -15.80
C VAL A 29 -1.62 7.23 -15.37
N LEU A 30 -2.52 7.80 -14.57
CA LEU A 30 -3.72 7.10 -14.11
C LEU A 30 -4.62 6.67 -15.28
N LEU A 31 -4.99 7.61 -16.15
CA LEU A 31 -5.98 7.39 -17.20
C LEU A 31 -5.42 6.62 -18.41
N ASN A 32 -4.15 6.83 -18.75
CA ASN A 32 -3.57 6.24 -19.96
C ASN A 32 -2.78 4.96 -19.71
N GLN A 33 -2.45 4.64 -18.44
CA GLN A 33 -1.68 3.45 -18.10
C GLN A 33 -2.38 2.59 -17.03
N VAL A 34 -2.63 3.14 -15.84
CA VAL A 34 -3.12 2.33 -14.70
C VAL A 34 -4.50 1.76 -14.98
N VAL A 35 -5.46 2.59 -15.42
CA VAL A 35 -6.84 2.16 -15.70
C VAL A 35 -6.89 1.13 -16.84
N PRO A 36 -6.28 1.36 -18.02
CA PRO A 36 -6.25 0.35 -19.08
C PRO A 36 -5.55 -0.94 -18.68
N ALA A 37 -4.44 -0.87 -17.93
CA ALA A 37 -3.71 -2.05 -17.47
C ALA A 37 -4.55 -2.92 -16.52
N LEU A 38 -5.38 -2.30 -15.68
CA LEU A 38 -6.32 -3.02 -14.82
C LEU A 38 -7.35 -3.79 -15.65
N GLU A 39 -7.90 -3.17 -16.70
CA GLU A 39 -8.90 -3.77 -17.58
C GLU A 39 -8.37 -5.02 -18.29
N VAL A 40 -7.15 -4.95 -18.83
CA VAL A 40 -6.50 -6.08 -19.53
C VAL A 40 -5.73 -7.02 -18.59
N ARG A 41 -5.77 -6.77 -17.27
CA ARG A 41 -5.08 -7.54 -16.23
C ARG A 41 -3.57 -7.63 -16.42
N ASP A 42 -2.95 -6.56 -16.90
CA ASP A 42 -1.49 -6.44 -17.02
C ASP A 42 -0.91 -5.86 -15.73
N ILE A 43 -0.44 -6.76 -14.85
CA ILE A 43 0.18 -6.39 -13.57
C ILE A 43 1.46 -5.59 -13.74
N THR A 44 2.20 -5.75 -14.84
CA THR A 44 3.46 -5.05 -15.09
C THR A 44 3.19 -3.59 -15.46
N ALA A 45 2.28 -3.37 -16.41
CA ALA A 45 1.86 -2.02 -16.78
C ALA A 45 1.14 -1.31 -15.61
N PHE A 46 0.27 -2.04 -14.88
CA PHE A 46 -0.42 -1.51 -13.69
C PHE A 46 0.59 -1.12 -12.61
N GLY A 47 1.47 -2.04 -12.22
CA GLY A 47 2.41 -1.84 -11.12
C GLY A 47 3.41 -0.72 -11.40
N SER A 48 3.96 -0.65 -12.61
CA SER A 48 4.88 0.44 -12.99
C SER A 48 4.19 1.81 -13.00
N GLY A 49 2.93 1.88 -13.42
CA GLY A 49 2.13 3.11 -13.35
C GLY A 49 1.87 3.55 -11.91
N ILE A 50 1.54 2.60 -11.03
CA ILE A 50 1.41 2.85 -9.59
C ILE A 50 2.74 3.33 -8.99
N SER A 51 3.87 2.67 -9.28
CA SER A 51 5.20 3.10 -8.81
C SER A 51 5.54 4.52 -9.25
N LEU A 52 5.20 4.89 -10.50
CA LEU A 52 5.45 6.22 -11.02
C LEU A 52 4.64 7.29 -10.27
N ILE A 53 3.35 7.03 -10.05
CA ILE A 53 2.49 7.88 -9.22
C ILE A 53 3.08 8.01 -7.82
N GLN A 54 3.46 6.90 -7.19
CA GLN A 54 4.02 6.87 -5.84
C GLN A 54 5.34 7.65 -5.74
N LYS A 55 6.19 7.58 -6.77
CA LYS A 55 7.43 8.35 -6.84
C LYS A 55 7.14 9.86 -6.89
N GLN A 56 6.25 10.29 -7.77
CA GLN A 56 5.90 11.71 -7.93
C GLN A 56 5.22 12.28 -6.68
N VAL A 57 4.27 11.54 -6.11
CA VAL A 57 3.61 11.91 -4.85
C VAL A 57 4.62 11.96 -3.71
N GLY A 58 5.46 10.92 -3.55
CA GLY A 58 6.49 10.88 -2.51
C GLY A 58 7.53 11.99 -2.64
N ASP A 59 7.89 12.38 -3.87
CA ASP A 59 8.79 13.52 -4.12
C ASP A 59 8.16 14.86 -3.73
N PHE A 60 6.85 15.03 -3.95
CA PHE A 60 6.12 16.21 -3.48
C PHE A 60 6.06 16.29 -1.94
N PHE A 61 5.75 15.17 -1.27
CA PHE A 61 5.66 15.13 0.20
C PHE A 61 7.02 15.06 0.91
N LYS A 62 8.12 14.89 0.15
CA LYS A 62 9.48 14.78 0.70
C LYS A 62 9.87 15.86 1.72
N PRO A 63 9.56 17.15 1.53
CA PRO A 63 9.95 18.21 2.47
C PRO A 63 9.40 18.03 3.89
N VAL A 64 8.23 17.39 4.05
CA VAL A 64 7.55 17.22 5.34
C VAL A 64 7.69 15.80 5.91
N GLN A 65 7.98 14.81 5.08
CA GLN A 65 8.15 13.41 5.52
C GLN A 65 9.62 12.98 5.66
N GLY A 66 10.58 13.81 5.23
CA GLY A 66 12.02 13.56 5.38
C GLY A 66 12.67 12.65 4.31
N GLY A 67 11.88 12.06 3.42
CA GLY A 67 12.34 11.17 2.35
C GLY A 67 11.27 11.01 1.26
N ARG A 68 11.48 10.18 0.23
CA ARG A 68 10.39 9.84 -0.73
C ARG A 68 9.32 8.95 -0.09
N PHE A 69 9.73 8.16 0.88
CA PHE A 69 8.87 7.46 1.81
C PHE A 69 9.24 7.91 3.22
N LEU A 70 8.30 7.80 4.16
CA LEU A 70 8.50 8.26 5.54
C LEU A 70 9.64 7.52 6.25
N SER A 71 9.80 6.22 5.96
CA SER A 71 10.81 5.38 6.60
C SER A 71 11.89 4.99 5.60
N GLU A 72 13.13 5.43 5.83
CA GLU A 72 14.30 5.08 5.01
C GLU A 72 14.47 3.56 4.85
N LYS A 73 14.34 2.83 5.96
CA LYS A 73 14.36 1.36 5.96
C LYS A 73 13.29 0.71 5.07
N VAL A 74 12.10 1.29 5.01
CA VAL A 74 11.02 0.80 4.14
C VAL A 74 11.37 1.15 2.70
N ALA A 75 11.93 2.32 2.43
CA ALA A 75 12.43 2.68 1.11
C ALA A 75 13.47 1.69 0.59
N GLU A 76 14.47 1.32 1.39
CA GLU A 76 15.50 0.33 1.02
C GLU A 76 14.90 -1.04 0.69
N ILE A 77 13.92 -1.49 1.48
CA ILE A 77 13.19 -2.74 1.25
C ILE A 77 12.40 -2.69 -0.06
N LEU A 78 11.72 -1.58 -0.34
CA LEU A 78 10.95 -1.40 -1.57
C LEU A 78 11.87 -1.35 -2.80
N GLU A 79 13.00 -0.63 -2.72
CA GLU A 79 14.02 -0.62 -3.79
C GLU A 79 14.64 -2.00 -4.02
N CYS A 80 14.82 -2.78 -2.96
CA CYS A 80 15.24 -4.17 -3.07
C CYS A 80 14.17 -5.02 -3.75
N ALA A 81 12.90 -4.87 -3.39
CA ALA A 81 11.79 -5.60 -3.98
C ALA A 81 11.65 -5.29 -5.48
N GLU A 82 11.76 -4.02 -5.87
CA GLU A 82 11.75 -3.59 -7.28
C GLU A 82 12.86 -4.27 -8.10
N ARG A 83 14.10 -4.27 -7.57
CA ARG A 83 15.24 -4.97 -8.20
C ARG A 83 15.06 -6.50 -8.29
N ASN A 84 14.19 -7.08 -7.46
CA ASN A 84 13.92 -8.52 -7.39
C ASN A 84 12.58 -8.89 -8.04
N GLY A 85 12.05 -8.04 -8.93
CA GLY A 85 10.90 -8.37 -9.78
C GLY A 85 9.55 -8.05 -9.19
N ALA A 86 9.46 -7.11 -8.24
CA ALA A 86 8.17 -6.48 -7.95
C ALA A 86 7.63 -5.77 -9.20
N ALA A 87 6.34 -5.95 -9.48
CA ALA A 87 5.68 -5.26 -10.58
C ALA A 87 5.44 -3.78 -10.27
N GLY A 88 5.30 -3.44 -8.99
CA GLY A 88 5.15 -2.08 -8.50
C GLY A 88 5.39 -1.98 -7.00
N ILE A 89 5.68 -0.78 -6.51
CA ILE A 89 5.98 -0.48 -5.12
C ILE A 89 5.38 0.87 -4.71
N GLY A 90 5.19 1.07 -3.41
CA GLY A 90 4.76 2.36 -2.89
C GLY A 90 4.56 2.36 -1.38
N GLN A 91 3.96 3.43 -0.88
CA GLN A 91 3.59 3.60 0.51
C GLN A 91 2.08 3.73 0.65
N SER A 92 1.52 3.08 1.65
CA SER A 92 0.12 3.27 2.04
C SER A 92 0.01 4.52 2.90
N SER A 93 -0.84 5.46 2.49
CA SER A 93 -1.06 6.72 3.21
C SER A 93 0.27 7.44 3.49
N TRP A 94 0.45 8.04 4.68
CA TRP A 94 1.71 8.65 5.08
C TRP A 94 2.75 7.65 5.61
N GLY A 95 2.48 6.35 5.55
CA GLY A 95 3.39 5.32 6.04
C GLY A 95 3.27 5.06 7.55
N PRO A 96 4.20 4.28 8.13
CA PRO A 96 5.41 3.74 7.49
C PRO A 96 5.14 2.52 6.59
N THR A 97 3.90 2.02 6.51
CA THR A 97 3.60 0.81 5.73
C THR A 97 3.86 1.02 4.24
N GLY A 98 4.83 0.27 3.71
CA GLY A 98 5.05 0.09 2.27
C GLY A 98 4.17 -1.04 1.70
N PHE A 99 3.95 -1.02 0.39
CA PHE A 99 3.33 -2.12 -0.34
C PHE A 99 4.16 -2.52 -1.56
N ILE A 100 4.04 -3.79 -1.94
CA ILE A 100 4.73 -4.40 -3.08
C ILE A 100 3.69 -5.17 -3.88
N LEU A 101 3.61 -4.91 -5.18
CA LEU A 101 2.72 -5.58 -6.12
C LEU A 101 3.48 -6.68 -6.85
N VAL A 102 2.88 -7.86 -6.92
CA VAL A 102 3.45 -9.06 -7.56
C VAL A 102 2.32 -9.91 -8.15
N ASP A 103 2.66 -10.73 -9.15
CA ASP A 103 1.69 -11.58 -9.82
C ASP A 103 1.44 -12.89 -9.04
N GLY A 104 0.36 -12.89 -8.27
CA GLY A 104 -0.16 -14.07 -7.59
C GLY A 104 0.57 -14.49 -6.32
N THR A 105 -0.06 -15.40 -5.59
CA THR A 105 0.36 -15.83 -4.24
C THR A 105 1.76 -16.46 -4.21
N ALA A 106 2.11 -17.25 -5.23
CA ALA A 106 3.41 -17.91 -5.28
C ALA A 106 4.56 -16.90 -5.39
N ALA A 107 4.41 -15.85 -6.22
CA ALA A 107 5.39 -14.76 -6.30
C ALA A 107 5.46 -13.97 -5.00
N ALA A 108 4.30 -13.68 -4.38
CA ALA A 108 4.24 -12.98 -3.10
C ALA A 108 4.97 -13.72 -1.96
N LEU A 109 4.78 -15.04 -1.86
CA LEU A 109 5.46 -15.84 -0.85
C LEU A 109 6.98 -15.91 -1.08
N ARG A 110 7.43 -16.02 -2.35
CA ARG A 110 8.86 -15.97 -2.70
C ARG A 110 9.47 -14.61 -2.35
N MET A 111 8.80 -13.52 -2.73
CA MET A 111 9.23 -12.16 -2.41
C MET A 111 9.35 -11.96 -0.90
N LYS A 112 8.30 -12.32 -0.14
CA LYS A 112 8.31 -12.27 1.33
C LYS A 112 9.49 -13.03 1.92
N SER A 113 9.71 -14.28 1.50
CA SER A 113 10.82 -15.09 2.02
C SER A 113 12.19 -14.47 1.73
N ASN A 114 12.38 -13.87 0.55
CA ASN A 114 13.64 -13.22 0.21
C ASN A 114 13.85 -11.94 1.04
N LEU A 115 12.82 -11.11 1.17
CA LEU A 115 12.91 -9.87 1.96
C LEU A 115 13.15 -10.17 3.44
N GLU A 116 12.43 -11.15 4.03
CA GLU A 116 12.63 -11.59 5.42
C GLU A 116 14.07 -12.07 5.68
N LYS A 117 14.72 -12.70 4.69
CA LYS A 117 16.14 -13.10 4.81
C LYS A 117 17.10 -11.91 4.78
N LEU A 118 16.82 -10.90 3.95
CA LEU A 118 17.64 -9.69 3.87
C LEU A 118 17.43 -8.78 5.08
N SER A 119 16.24 -8.79 5.67
CA SER A 119 15.85 -7.90 6.76
C SER A 119 15.77 -8.63 8.10
N ARG A 120 16.64 -9.63 8.36
CA ARG A 120 16.59 -10.42 9.61
C ARG A 120 16.78 -9.59 10.88
N GLU A 121 17.63 -8.58 10.82
CA GLU A 121 17.93 -7.67 11.95
C GLU A 121 16.95 -6.51 12.03
N SER A 122 15.81 -6.62 11.35
CA SER A 122 14.90 -5.52 11.10
C SER A 122 13.56 -5.74 11.80
N ASP A 123 12.99 -4.69 12.38
CA ASP A 123 11.65 -4.65 12.99
C ASP A 123 10.49 -4.60 11.97
N VAL A 124 10.79 -4.76 10.67
CA VAL A 124 9.77 -4.75 9.61
C VAL A 124 9.06 -6.10 9.52
N ARG A 125 7.73 -6.06 9.61
CA ARG A 125 6.85 -7.21 9.44
C ARG A 125 6.32 -7.27 8.01
N PHE A 126 6.32 -8.46 7.42
CA PHE A 126 5.77 -8.70 6.09
C PHE A 126 4.48 -9.50 6.14
N GLU A 127 3.47 -9.05 5.39
CA GLU A 127 2.21 -9.75 5.22
C GLU A 127 1.86 -9.91 3.74
N VAL A 128 1.31 -11.08 3.37
CA VAL A 128 0.75 -11.30 2.03
C VAL A 128 -0.75 -11.13 2.10
N ARG A 129 -1.29 -10.26 1.23
CA ARG A 129 -2.71 -9.99 1.07
C ARG A 129 -3.09 -10.03 -0.40
N ALA A 130 -4.32 -10.40 -0.70
CA ALA A 130 -4.92 -10.28 -2.02
C ALA A 130 -5.88 -9.09 -2.04
N ALA A 131 -6.08 -8.49 -3.20
CA ALA A 131 -7.11 -7.47 -3.38
C ALA A 131 -8.50 -8.06 -3.07
N ARG A 132 -9.33 -7.29 -2.36
CA ARG A 132 -10.71 -7.66 -2.06
C ARG A 132 -11.63 -6.93 -3.01
N ASN A 133 -12.24 -7.66 -3.95
CA ASN A 133 -13.19 -7.12 -4.94
C ASN A 133 -14.63 -7.05 -4.40
N SER A 134 -14.78 -6.97 -3.08
CA SER A 134 -16.07 -6.84 -2.40
C SER A 134 -15.97 -5.82 -1.27
N GLY A 135 -17.05 -5.07 -1.07
CA GLY A 135 -17.16 -4.13 0.05
C GLY A 135 -17.36 -4.81 1.40
N ALA A 136 -17.70 -4.00 2.41
CA ALA A 136 -18.10 -4.50 3.72
C ALA A 136 -19.40 -5.31 3.63
N THR A 137 -19.51 -6.34 4.47
CA THR A 137 -20.71 -7.17 4.61
C THR A 137 -21.12 -7.14 6.07
N ILE A 138 -22.42 -6.99 6.32
CA ILE A 138 -23.01 -7.04 7.67
C ILE A 138 -23.76 -8.36 7.76
N GLU A 139 -23.33 -9.21 8.69
CA GLU A 139 -24.01 -10.47 9.02
C GLU A 139 -24.63 -10.32 10.41
N VAL A 140 -25.91 -10.63 10.53
CA VAL A 140 -26.62 -10.62 11.81
C VAL A 140 -26.70 -12.07 12.28
N GLU A 141 -25.89 -12.43 13.27
CA GLU A 141 -26.00 -13.72 13.94
C GLU A 141 -27.11 -13.65 15.00
N HIS A 142 -28.17 -14.44 14.82
CA HIS A 142 -29.13 -14.70 15.89
C HIS A 142 -28.56 -15.76 16.83
N LEU A 143 -28.24 -15.37 18.05
CA LEU A 143 -27.97 -16.30 19.14
C LEU A 143 -29.28 -16.97 19.56
N ASP A 144 -29.46 -18.25 19.20
CA ASP A 144 -30.55 -19.07 19.71
C ASP A 144 -30.34 -19.35 21.21
N LEU A 145 -30.97 -18.53 22.05
CA LEU A 145 -31.06 -18.72 23.50
C LEU A 145 -32.14 -19.78 23.81
N ALA A 146 -31.93 -21.03 23.40
CA ALA A 146 -32.88 -22.12 23.66
C ALA A 146 -32.19 -23.41 24.13
N HIS A 147 -31.25 -23.35 25.09
CA HIS A 147 -30.78 -24.59 25.75
C HIS A 147 -30.19 -24.45 27.16
N HIS A 148 -30.71 -23.54 28.00
CA HIS A 148 -30.31 -23.44 29.43
C HIS A 148 -31.49 -23.28 30.40
N ALA A 149 -32.57 -24.05 30.20
CA ALA A 149 -33.62 -24.16 31.21
C ALA A 149 -34.33 -25.51 31.12
N MET A 150 -33.64 -26.65 31.34
CA MET A 150 -34.28 -27.92 31.71
C MET A 150 -33.23 -28.94 32.24
N THR A 151 -32.70 -28.74 33.44
CA THR A 151 -32.26 -29.84 34.34
C THR A 151 -32.28 -29.33 35.78
N GLY A 152 -33.48 -29.29 36.35
CA GLY A 152 -33.70 -29.01 37.76
C GLY A 152 -34.90 -29.80 38.26
N ASN A 153 -34.70 -31.10 38.49
CA ASN A 153 -35.39 -31.88 39.51
C ASN A 153 -34.57 -33.11 39.86
#